data_AF-W8SJ74-F1
#
_entry.id   AF-W8SJ74-F1
#
_cell.length_a   1.000
_cell.length_b   1.000
_cell.length_c   1.000
_cell.angle_alpha   90.00
_cell.angle_beta   90.00
_cell.angle_gamma   90.00
#
_symmetry.space_group_name_H-M   'P 1'
#
loop_
_entity.id
_entity.type
_entity.pdbx_description
1 polymer ?
#
loop_
_entity_poly.entity_id
_entity_poly.type
_entity_poly.pdbx_seq_one_letter_code
_entity_poly.pdbx_strand_id
1 'polypeptide(L)'
;MLSRPKRGFACVGTCSIFVLMEPDTHPPDWPRPPDCLPHHLLHLPPEGARVAVAGLVLVRQRPGTAKGVIFLTLEDEFGVANVIVWQKIYQRFRRAVIAGRLLRVTGRVQRQSGVSHVVADHVDDISDMLDDLVHLHDGARAADQP
;
A
#
# COMPACT_ATOMS: atom_id res chain seq x y z
N MET A 1 -11.64 -38.47 5.53
CA MET A 1 -11.80 -38.06 4.12
C MET A 1 -13.27 -37.96 3.81
N LEU A 2 -13.92 -36.82 4.06
CA LEU A 2 -15.22 -36.51 3.48
C LEU A 2 -15.36 -34.99 3.30
N SER A 3 -15.53 -34.66 2.02
CA SER A 3 -15.76 -33.37 1.38
C SER A 3 -16.84 -32.53 2.07
N ARG A 4 -16.53 -31.23 2.28
CA ARG A 4 -17.53 -30.18 2.56
C ARG A 4 -17.94 -29.54 1.21
N PRO A 5 -19.24 -29.46 0.87
CA PRO A 5 -19.67 -28.78 -0.34
C PRO A 5 -19.62 -27.24 -0.15
N LYS A 6 -19.17 -26.56 -1.21
CA LYS A 6 -19.12 -25.09 -1.33
C LYS A 6 -20.54 -24.54 -1.44
N ARG A 7 -20.81 -23.46 -0.67
CA ARG A 7 -22.08 -22.72 -0.69
C ARG A 7 -22.24 -22.04 -2.05
N GLY A 8 -23.40 -22.23 -2.64
CA GLY A 8 -23.82 -21.58 -3.87
C GLY A 8 -24.07 -20.08 -3.68
N PHE A 9 -23.91 -19.34 -4.76
CA PHE A 9 -24.60 -18.08 -4.97
C PHE A 9 -25.43 -18.22 -6.23
N ALA A 10 -26.71 -17.88 -6.08
CA ALA A 10 -27.75 -18.00 -7.09
C ALA A 10 -27.46 -17.05 -8.26
N CYS A 11 -27.48 -17.57 -9.48
CA CYS A 11 -27.62 -16.78 -10.69
C CYS A 11 -29.07 -16.91 -11.14
N VAL A 12 -29.85 -15.84 -10.94
CA VAL A 12 -31.22 -15.70 -11.46
C VAL A 12 -31.11 -15.19 -12.90
N GLY A 13 -31.98 -15.67 -13.78
CA GLY A 13 -31.97 -15.55 -15.26
C GLY A 13 -31.63 -14.16 -15.83
N THR A 14 -31.19 -14.05 -17.08
CA THR A 14 -31.85 -14.59 -18.29
C THR A 14 -30.88 -14.73 -19.47
N CYS A 15 -31.17 -15.73 -20.31
CA CYS A 15 -30.58 -15.98 -21.62
C CYS A 15 -30.71 -14.76 -22.57
N SER A 16 -29.63 -14.36 -23.26
CA SER A 16 -29.71 -13.73 -24.58
C SER A 16 -28.41 -13.90 -25.37
N ILE A 17 -28.60 -14.38 -26.59
CA ILE A 17 -27.65 -14.81 -27.62
C ILE A 17 -26.94 -13.64 -28.32
N PHE A 18 -26.28 -12.76 -27.56
CA PHE A 18 -25.47 -11.68 -28.10
C PHE A 18 -24.10 -11.67 -27.41
N VAL A 19 -23.20 -12.57 -27.82
CA VAL A 19 -21.79 -12.51 -27.42
C VAL A 19 -21.15 -11.38 -28.24
N LEU A 20 -21.38 -10.14 -27.81
CA LEU A 20 -20.36 -9.11 -28.00
C LEU A 20 -19.16 -9.57 -27.18
N MET A 21 -17.96 -9.44 -27.74
CA MET A 21 -16.73 -9.41 -26.96
C MET A 21 -16.87 -8.32 -25.90
N GLU A 22 -17.39 -8.67 -24.73
CA GLU A 22 -17.12 -7.92 -23.52
C GLU A 22 -15.66 -8.23 -23.22
N PRO A 23 -14.72 -7.28 -23.40
CA PRO A 23 -13.34 -7.51 -23.00
C PRO A 23 -13.40 -7.91 -21.53
N ASP A 24 -12.74 -9.00 -21.15
CA ASP A 24 -12.72 -9.51 -19.77
C ASP A 24 -12.71 -8.35 -18.77
N THR A 25 -13.87 -8.04 -18.19
CA THR A 25 -14.07 -6.87 -17.31
C THR A 25 -13.54 -7.12 -15.90
N HIS A 26 -12.73 -8.17 -15.75
CA HIS A 26 -11.94 -8.39 -14.55
C HIS A 26 -11.05 -7.15 -14.37
N PRO A 27 -11.26 -6.34 -13.31
CA PRO A 27 -10.34 -5.26 -13.00
C PRO A 27 -8.96 -5.89 -12.83
N PRO A 28 -7.87 -5.29 -13.34
CA PRO A 28 -6.54 -5.86 -13.27
C PRO A 28 -6.25 -6.36 -11.85
N ASP A 29 -5.68 -7.54 -11.68
CA ASP A 29 -5.44 -8.06 -10.34
C ASP A 29 -4.31 -7.25 -9.72
N TRP A 30 -4.55 -6.67 -8.54
CA TRP A 30 -3.54 -5.92 -7.82
C TRP A 30 -3.54 -6.31 -6.34
N PRO A 31 -2.37 -6.31 -5.68
CA PRO A 31 -2.24 -6.63 -4.25
C PRO A 31 -3.22 -5.86 -3.37
N ARG A 32 -3.90 -6.57 -2.47
CA ARG A 32 -4.84 -5.99 -1.49
C ARG A 32 -4.20 -6.01 -0.12
N PRO A 33 -4.50 -5.03 0.77
CA PRO A 33 -4.05 -5.08 2.15
C PRO A 33 -4.36 -6.45 2.79
N PRO A 34 -3.41 -7.08 3.50
CA PRO A 34 -2.16 -6.49 4.01
C PRO A 34 -0.99 -6.43 3.01
N ASP A 35 -1.13 -7.02 1.82
CA ASP A 35 -0.07 -7.05 0.81
C ASP A 35 0.15 -5.66 0.19
N CYS A 36 1.42 -5.28 0.08
CA CYS A 36 1.81 -3.97 -0.44
C CYS A 36 1.77 -3.95 -1.97
N LEU A 37 1.13 -2.91 -2.50
CA LEU A 37 1.12 -2.56 -3.90
C LEU A 37 2.43 -1.81 -4.23
N PRO A 38 3.28 -2.31 -5.13
CA PRO A 38 4.47 -1.60 -5.57
C PRO A 38 4.11 -0.34 -6.35
N HIS A 39 4.97 0.67 -6.32
CA HIS A 39 4.72 1.98 -6.91
C HIS A 39 4.31 1.90 -8.40
N HIS A 40 4.99 1.06 -9.19
CA HIS A 40 4.69 0.96 -10.63
C HIS A 40 3.26 0.46 -10.91
N LEU A 41 2.60 -0.23 -9.97
CA LEU A 41 1.21 -0.69 -10.09
C LEU A 41 0.19 0.28 -9.47
N LEU A 42 0.61 1.40 -8.90
CA LEU A 42 -0.30 2.35 -8.22
C LEU A 42 -1.35 2.97 -9.16
N HIS A 43 -1.16 2.86 -10.47
CA HIS A 43 -2.11 3.28 -11.49
C HIS A 43 -3.27 2.28 -11.70
N LEU A 44 -3.14 1.01 -11.29
CA LEU A 44 -4.15 -0.02 -11.52
C LEU A 44 -5.42 0.11 -10.65
N PRO A 45 -5.33 0.32 -9.33
CA PRO A 45 -6.53 0.41 -8.49
C PRO A 45 -7.41 1.60 -8.87
N PRO A 46 -8.74 1.49 -8.90
CA PRO A 46 -9.61 2.62 -9.18
C PRO A 46 -9.55 3.68 -8.06
N GLU A 47 -10.06 4.88 -8.34
CA GLU A 47 -10.17 5.96 -7.36
C GLU A 47 -10.89 5.49 -6.09
N GLY A 48 -10.34 5.84 -4.92
CA GLY A 48 -10.90 5.47 -3.62
C GLY A 48 -10.65 4.01 -3.19
N ALA A 49 -10.02 3.19 -4.04
CA ALA A 49 -9.65 1.82 -3.71
C ALA A 49 -8.70 1.79 -2.51
N ARG A 50 -8.92 0.82 -1.62
CA ARG A 50 -8.05 0.60 -0.46
C ARG A 50 -6.84 -0.21 -0.86
N VAL A 51 -5.64 0.31 -0.55
CA VAL A 51 -4.33 -0.27 -0.88
C VAL A 51 -3.41 -0.20 0.33
N ALA A 52 -2.36 -1.01 0.33
CA ALA A 52 -1.21 -0.84 1.22
C ALA A 52 0.00 -0.51 0.35
N VAL A 53 0.84 0.41 0.80
CA VAL A 53 2.14 0.71 0.18
C VAL A 53 3.19 0.60 1.27
N ALA A 54 4.41 0.18 0.94
CA ALA A 54 5.53 0.20 1.85
C ALA A 54 6.74 0.83 1.17
N GLY A 55 7.57 1.52 1.94
CA GLY A 55 8.76 2.15 1.41
C GLY A 55 9.54 2.94 2.46
N LEU A 56 10.77 3.28 2.09
CA LEU A 56 11.66 4.13 2.89
C LEU A 56 11.11 5.55 2.93
N VAL A 57 11.12 6.18 4.10
CA VAL A 57 10.62 7.55 4.22
C VAL A 57 11.69 8.53 3.76
N LEU A 58 11.49 9.12 2.59
CA LEU A 58 12.40 10.14 2.04
C LEU A 58 12.13 11.53 2.62
N VAL A 59 10.86 11.92 2.66
CA VAL A 59 10.45 13.31 2.96
C VAL A 59 9.25 13.33 3.89
N ARG A 60 9.26 14.27 4.83
CA ARG A 60 8.12 14.64 5.68
C ARG A 60 7.88 16.14 5.57
N GLN A 61 6.75 16.53 5.01
CA GLN A 61 6.37 17.93 4.89
C GLN A 61 5.12 18.21 5.71
N ARG A 62 5.16 19.32 6.46
CA ARG A 62 4.01 19.85 7.18
C ARG A 62 3.84 21.33 6.80
N PRO A 63 3.11 21.61 5.71
CA PRO A 63 2.90 23.00 5.28
C PRO A 63 2.22 23.81 6.39
N GLY A 64 2.74 25.01 6.68
CA GLY A 64 2.21 25.85 7.75
C GLY A 64 0.76 26.30 7.53
N THR A 65 0.29 26.28 6.28
CA THR A 65 -1.06 26.69 5.86
C THR A 65 -2.06 25.53 5.81
N ALA A 66 -1.61 24.28 5.88
CA ALA A 66 -2.48 23.11 5.83
C ALA A 66 -2.88 22.69 7.25
N LYS A 67 -4.19 22.62 7.53
CA LYS A 67 -4.82 22.32 8.83
C LYS A 67 -4.41 20.96 9.42
N GLY A 68 -3.17 20.82 9.89
CA GLY A 68 -2.65 19.60 10.51
C GLY A 68 -2.40 18.44 9.55
N VAL A 69 -2.19 18.71 8.25
CA VAL A 69 -1.86 17.69 7.24
C VAL A 69 -0.35 17.47 7.19
N ILE A 70 0.06 16.22 7.08
CA ILE A 70 1.44 15.82 6.83
C ILE A 70 1.49 15.08 5.49
N PHE A 71 2.46 15.42 4.67
CA PHE A 71 2.78 14.71 3.44
C PHE A 71 4.03 13.86 3.69
N LEU A 72 3.93 12.57 3.39
CA LEU A 72 5.07 11.65 3.39
C LEU A 72 5.37 11.26 1.94
N THR A 73 6.64 11.13 1.63
CA THR A 73 7.12 10.49 0.40
C THR A 73 7.80 9.19 0.79
N LEU A 74 7.22 8.07 0.35
CA LEU A 74 7.78 6.73 0.53
C LEU A 74 8.43 6.28 -0.77
N GLU A 75 9.56 5.60 -0.71
CA GLU A 75 10.27 5.08 -1.87
C GLU A 75 10.44 3.57 -1.80
N ASP A 76 10.16 2.91 -2.92
CA ASP A 76 10.44 1.51 -3.19
C ASP A 76 11.32 1.40 -4.44
N GLU A 77 11.66 0.19 -4.86
CA GLU A 77 12.56 -0.07 -5.99
C GLU A 77 12.03 0.48 -7.33
N PHE A 78 10.75 0.82 -7.41
CA PHE A 78 10.06 1.22 -8.63
C PHE A 78 9.64 2.69 -8.64
N GLY A 79 9.79 3.41 -7.53
CA GLY A 79 9.56 4.86 -7.47
C GLY A 79 8.99 5.33 -6.14
N VAL A 80 8.28 6.45 -6.18
CA VAL A 80 7.86 7.18 -4.97
C VAL A 80 6.35 7.23 -4.78
N ALA A 81 5.85 6.69 -3.68
CA ALA A 81 4.46 6.82 -3.27
C ALA A 81 4.26 8.07 -2.40
N ASN A 82 3.35 8.96 -2.84
CA ASN A 82 2.96 10.14 -2.07
C ASN A 82 1.83 9.78 -1.10
N VAL A 83 2.03 9.99 0.19
CA VAL A 83 1.05 9.67 1.23
C VAL A 83 0.58 10.95 1.92
N ILE A 84 -0.73 11.07 2.09
CA ILE A 84 -1.37 12.17 2.81
C ILE A 84 -1.84 11.64 4.17
N VAL A 85 -1.34 12.23 5.25
CA VAL A 85 -1.70 11.90 6.62
C VAL A 85 -2.45 13.08 7.24
N TRP A 86 -3.76 12.91 7.42
CA TRP A 86 -4.59 13.89 8.11
C TRP A 86 -4.33 13.91 9.61
N GLN A 87 -4.62 15.04 10.26
CA GLN A 87 -4.34 15.27 11.68
C GLN A 87 -4.83 14.13 12.60
N LYS A 88 -6.04 13.61 12.37
CA LYS A 88 -6.62 12.50 13.15
C LYS A 88 -5.76 11.24 13.07
N ILE A 89 -5.26 10.92 11.88
CA ILE A 89 -4.43 9.74 11.62
C ILE A 89 -3.04 9.97 12.21
N TYR A 90 -2.46 11.15 12.00
CA TYR A 90 -1.18 11.53 12.61
C TYR A 90 -1.22 11.42 14.14
N GLN A 91 -2.28 11.93 14.79
CA GLN A 91 -2.41 11.85 16.24
C GLN A 91 -2.45 10.39 16.73
N ARG A 92 -3.10 9.49 15.98
CA ARG A 92 -3.18 8.07 16.30
C ARG A 92 -1.85 7.34 16.10
N PHE A 93 -1.12 7.65 15.02
CA PHE A 93 0.11 6.96 14.61
C PHE A 93 1.35 7.84 14.75
N ARG A 94 1.37 8.72 15.77
CA ARG A 94 2.36 9.78 15.90
C ARG A 94 3.80 9.28 15.88
N ARG A 95 4.08 8.18 16.59
CA ARG A 95 5.44 7.61 16.67
C ARG A 95 5.93 7.18 15.29
N ALA A 96 5.14 6.37 14.59
CA ALA A 96 5.47 5.88 13.25
C ALA A 96 5.68 7.04 12.26
N VAL A 97 4.76 8.00 12.23
CA VAL A 97 4.84 9.14 11.28
C VAL A 97 6.05 10.02 11.53
N ILE A 98 6.45 10.25 12.79
CA ILE A 98 7.62 11.09 13.11
C ILE A 98 8.94 10.35 12.90
N ALA A 99 9.05 9.13 13.42
CA ALA A 99 10.34 8.47 13.61
C ALA A 99 10.61 7.28 12.66
N GLY A 100 9.57 6.68 12.06
CA GLY A 100 9.74 5.45 11.29
C GLY A 100 10.60 5.65 10.04
N ARG A 101 11.63 4.85 9.86
CA ARG A 101 12.53 4.88 8.69
C ARG A 101 11.94 4.12 7.50
N LEU A 102 11.25 3.02 7.79
CA LEU A 102 10.50 2.22 6.83
C LEU A 102 9.06 2.13 7.31
N LEU A 103 8.12 2.51 6.45
CA LEU A 103 6.70 2.53 6.80
C LEU A 103 5.91 1.64 5.85
N ARG A 104 4.91 0.95 6.40
CA ARG A 104 3.78 0.42 5.64
C ARG A 104 2.56 1.27 5.92
N VAL A 105 1.96 1.82 4.87
CA VAL A 105 0.77 2.66 4.95
C VAL A 105 -0.38 1.97 4.25
N THR A 106 -1.45 1.70 4.99
CA THR A 106 -2.73 1.30 4.39
C THR A 106 -3.63 2.53 4.27
N GLY A 107 -4.22 2.73 3.11
CA GLY A 107 -5.03 3.91 2.82
C GLY A 107 -5.84 3.77 1.55
N ARG A 108 -6.35 4.90 1.06
CA ARG A 108 -7.16 4.98 -0.16
C ARG A 108 -6.45 5.78 -1.23
N VAL A 109 -6.48 5.27 -2.46
CA VAL A 109 -5.93 5.99 -3.62
C VAL A 109 -6.79 7.22 -3.90
N GLN A 110 -6.14 8.35 -4.11
CA GLN A 110 -6.72 9.57 -4.63
C GLN A 110 -5.89 10.11 -5.78
N ARG A 111 -6.54 10.52 -6.87
CA ARG A 111 -5.86 11.05 -8.06
C ARG A 111 -6.22 12.50 -8.29
N GLN A 112 -5.21 13.35 -8.36
CA GLN A 112 -5.36 14.76 -8.67
C GLN A 112 -4.29 15.18 -9.66
N SER A 113 -4.70 15.81 -10.77
CA SER A 113 -3.80 16.35 -11.79
C SER A 113 -2.76 15.34 -12.31
N GLY A 114 -3.16 14.07 -12.45
CA GLY A 114 -2.28 12.99 -12.93
C GLY A 114 -1.36 12.37 -11.87
N VAL A 115 -1.38 12.86 -10.63
CA VAL A 115 -0.58 12.32 -9.52
C VAL A 115 -1.46 11.43 -8.64
N SER A 116 -0.96 10.24 -8.30
CA SER A 116 -1.61 9.33 -7.35
C SER A 116 -1.07 9.57 -5.93
N HIS A 117 -2.00 9.79 -5.01
CA HIS A 117 -1.75 9.90 -3.58
C HIS A 117 -2.42 8.73 -2.84
N VAL A 118 -1.85 8.31 -1.71
CA VAL A 118 -2.50 7.40 -0.77
C VAL A 118 -2.89 8.19 0.46
N VAL A 119 -4.20 8.37 0.68
CA VAL A 119 -4.70 8.97 1.91
C VAL A 119 -4.68 7.90 3.01
N ALA A 120 -3.84 8.11 4.02
CA ALA A 120 -3.58 7.12 5.05
C ALA A 120 -4.79 6.89 5.96
N ASP A 121 -5.13 5.61 6.19
CA ASP A 121 -6.05 5.16 7.23
C ASP A 121 -5.31 4.54 8.42
N HIS A 122 -4.18 3.88 8.14
CA HIS A 122 -3.34 3.16 9.10
C HIS A 122 -1.87 3.24 8.70
N VAL A 123 -0.99 3.42 9.69
CA VAL A 123 0.46 3.54 9.48
C VAL A 123 1.18 2.60 10.44
N ASP A 124 1.91 1.63 9.88
CA ASP A 124 2.80 0.73 10.61
C ASP A 124 4.24 1.21 10.45
N ASP A 125 4.93 1.31 11.58
CA ASP A 125 6.39 1.41 11.60
C ASP A 125 6.97 0.00 11.47
N ILE A 126 7.62 -0.28 10.35
CA ILE A 126 8.26 -1.57 10.06
C ILE A 126 9.77 -1.41 9.98
N SER A 127 10.32 -0.38 10.63
CA SER A 127 11.76 -0.10 10.63
C SER A 127 12.61 -1.23 11.20
N ASP A 128 12.04 -2.08 12.06
CA ASP A 128 12.74 -3.24 12.62
C ASP A 128 13.21 -4.21 11.50
N MET A 129 12.49 -4.26 10.35
CA MET A 129 12.91 -5.04 9.18
C MET A 129 14.23 -4.55 8.58
N LEU A 130 14.58 -3.27 8.75
CA LEU A 130 15.88 -2.75 8.33
C LEU A 130 17.00 -3.21 9.26
N ASP A 131 16.69 -3.37 10.55
CA ASP A 131 17.68 -3.81 11.54
C ASP A 131 18.02 -5.29 11.32
N ASP A 132 17.04 -6.10 10.89
CA ASP A 132 17.27 -7.49 10.44
C ASP A 132 18.29 -7.57 9.30
N LEU A 133 18.27 -6.64 8.34
CA LEU A 133 19.25 -6.61 7.23
C LEU A 133 20.68 -6.35 7.72
N VAL A 134 20.85 -5.55 8.76
CA VAL A 134 22.16 -5.29 9.38
C VAL A 134 22.67 -6.54 10.08
N HIS A 135 21.80 -7.21 10.86
CA HIS A 135 22.18 -8.43 11.58
C HIS A 135 22.51 -9.61 10.66
N LEU A 136 21.82 -9.75 9.54
CA LEU A 136 22.15 -10.75 8.51
C LEU A 136 23.56 -10.52 7.94
N HIS A 137 23.96 -9.26 7.77
CA HIS A 137 25.26 -8.91 7.23
C HIS A 137 26.40 -9.13 8.23
N ASP A 138 26.18 -8.85 9.52
CA ASP A 138 27.17 -9.10 10.58
C ASP A 138 27.44 -10.62 10.74
N GLY A 139 26.40 -11.45 10.67
CA GLY A 139 26.54 -12.91 10.65
C GLY A 139 27.26 -13.43 9.39
N ALA A 140 26.97 -12.83 8.23
CA ALA A 140 27.65 -13.18 6.98
C ALA A 140 29.14 -12.79 6.99
N ARG A 141 29.49 -11.61 7.54
CA ARG A 141 30.89 -11.17 7.69
C ARG A 141 31.68 -12.02 8.67
N ALA A 142 31.08 -12.46 9.77
CA ALA A 142 31.75 -13.35 10.73
C ALA A 142 32.05 -14.73 10.13
N ALA A 143 31.25 -15.21 9.16
CA ALA A 143 31.49 -16.46 8.45
C ALA A 143 32.51 -16.34 7.30
N ASP A 144 32.82 -15.11 6.87
CA ASP A 144 33.73 -14.79 5.75
C ASP A 144 35.11 -14.27 6.23
N GLN A 145 35.37 -14.36 7.54
CA GLN A 145 36.65 -13.96 8.14
C GLN A 145 37.53 -15.21 8.37
N PRO A 146 38.74 -15.28 7.77
CA PRO A 146 39.60 -16.46 7.84
C PRO A 146 40.24 -16.68 9.23
#